data_AF-A0A174MPB6-F1
#
_entry.id   AF-A0A174MPB6-F1
#
_cell.length_a   1.000
_cell.length_b   1.000
_cell.length_c   1.000
_cell.angle_alpha   90.00
_cell.angle_beta   90.00
_cell.angle_gamma   90.00
#
_symmetry.space_group_name_H-M   'P 1'
#
loop_
_entity.id
_entity.type
_entity.pdbx_description
1 polymer ?
#
loop_
_entity_poly.entity_id
_entity_poly.type
_entity_poly.pdbx_seq_one_letter_code
_entity_poly.pdbx_strand_id
1 'polypeptide(L)'
;MIEIGKLSEFNMARSRDISECNDTEIVTVLSENRQCFPNIYFLLTETTKFYTEKFPDLQKYIKREKRLVVFETPSRVTMTHEYTIEGMNNQSQSFHFLFNTRERLSWLKIFLEDKRVSIASRAKVISLLKKKLDFELENLAELLHISKDDIAIRLYEASDGKPCFIEFNHKEYKGQQSLLLSITFFDSIRNKTSQYKKRWWSPLQEKLINYNYSTISGNANAWIYFKSPSNFVLSASHNAIEGQYEASPSNDDEITSLVLTPKGEKLSIDFDISINVPQALKVWYNIMLYLAYAGILWGLVLIVILYGSITDNMIETFNNCSFAIIAALIATRGWLMAEEQVMKKISNYYTFIICILITLIMTLSFMYHAKLENTSKLIQDNRNNELSIPIDSVVNDIHNNINAKVNDTLNNIGNIKFKVCDSLQIKNQNKSKTSESTKKKSGN
;
A
#
# COMPACT_ATOMS: atom_id res chain seq x y z
N MET A 1 -9.00 -1.84 -0.97
CA MET A 1 -9.10 -0.37 -1.17
C MET A 1 -8.07 0.02 -2.22
N ILE A 2 -8.36 0.93 -3.16
CA ILE A 2 -7.37 1.33 -4.17
C ILE A 2 -6.94 2.78 -3.91
N GLU A 3 -5.65 3.01 -3.71
CA GLU A 3 -5.06 4.35 -3.68
C GLU A 3 -4.59 4.70 -5.09
N ILE A 4 -5.16 5.76 -5.67
CA ILE A 4 -4.79 6.27 -6.98
C ILE A 4 -3.85 7.43 -6.79
N GLY A 5 -2.69 7.41 -7.43
CA GLY A 5 -1.77 8.53 -7.43
C GLY A 5 -1.16 8.79 -8.82
N LYS A 6 -0.40 9.88 -8.93
CA LYS A 6 0.25 10.29 -10.18
C LYS A 6 1.75 10.39 -10.00
N LEU A 7 2.50 9.99 -11.02
CA LEU A 7 3.92 10.35 -11.15
C LEU A 7 4.07 11.75 -11.74
N SER A 8 5.24 12.36 -11.50
CA SER A 8 5.64 13.65 -12.03
C SER A 8 5.57 13.64 -13.55
N GLU A 9 4.94 14.67 -14.08
CA GLU A 9 4.84 14.89 -15.52
C GLU A 9 6.16 15.46 -16.06
N PHE A 10 6.82 14.67 -16.92
CA PHE A 10 8.06 15.10 -17.58
C PHE A 10 7.76 15.53 -19.01
N ASN A 11 8.04 16.78 -19.37
CA ASN A 11 7.74 17.34 -20.69
C ASN A 11 6.26 17.32 -21.10
N MET A 12 5.33 17.37 -20.14
CA MET A 12 3.92 17.42 -20.48
C MET A 12 3.56 18.74 -21.17
N ALA A 13 3.13 18.63 -22.43
CA ALA A 13 2.59 19.73 -23.21
C ALA A 13 1.16 19.99 -22.76
N ARG A 14 0.95 21.10 -22.05
CA ARG A 14 -0.38 21.60 -21.73
C ARG A 14 -0.54 23.00 -22.29
N SER A 15 -1.75 23.30 -22.71
CA SER A 15 -2.20 24.66 -22.98
C SER A 15 -2.92 25.17 -21.73
N ARG A 16 -2.58 26.37 -21.28
CA ARG A 16 -3.30 27.07 -20.21
C ARG A 16 -3.79 28.43 -20.72
N ASP A 17 -4.83 28.93 -20.09
CA ASP A 17 -5.30 30.29 -20.37
C ASP A 17 -4.25 31.31 -19.89
N ILE A 18 -4.13 32.43 -20.62
CA ILE A 18 -3.21 33.51 -20.24
C ILE A 18 -3.59 34.11 -18.89
N SER A 19 -4.86 34.09 -18.52
CA SER A 19 -5.38 34.54 -17.22
C SER A 19 -4.88 33.71 -16.03
N GLU A 20 -4.38 32.50 -16.25
CA GLU A 20 -3.73 31.68 -15.21
C GLU A 20 -2.28 32.12 -14.93
N CYS A 21 -1.78 33.13 -15.63
CA CYS A 21 -0.46 33.71 -15.39
C CYS A 21 -0.50 34.65 -14.17
N ASN A 22 0.49 34.52 -13.28
CA ASN A 22 0.54 35.28 -12.03
C ASN A 22 0.95 36.77 -12.23
N ASP A 23 1.29 37.19 -13.44
CA ASP A 23 1.75 38.55 -13.74
C ASP A 23 0.63 39.36 -14.41
N THR A 24 -0.17 40.06 -13.60
CA THR A 24 -1.39 40.75 -14.04
C THR A 24 -1.14 41.83 -15.09
N GLU A 25 -0.04 42.59 -14.98
CA GLU A 25 0.27 43.67 -15.94
C GLU A 25 0.63 43.09 -17.31
N ILE A 26 1.47 42.04 -17.35
CA ILE A 26 1.82 41.36 -18.60
C ILE A 26 0.56 40.72 -19.22
N VAL A 27 -0.31 40.11 -18.40
CA VAL A 27 -1.57 39.53 -18.87
C VAL A 27 -2.47 40.56 -19.54
N THR A 28 -2.63 41.74 -18.94
CA THR A 28 -3.44 42.83 -19.51
C THR A 28 -2.90 43.24 -20.88
N VAL A 29 -1.61 43.55 -20.98
CA VAL A 29 -0.99 44.00 -22.25
C VAL A 29 -1.09 42.92 -23.33
N LEU A 30 -0.82 41.66 -22.99
CA LEU A 30 -0.88 40.55 -23.96
C LEU A 30 -2.30 40.22 -24.40
N SER A 31 -3.31 40.43 -23.55
CA SER A 31 -4.72 40.21 -23.90
C SER A 31 -5.21 41.23 -24.93
N GLU A 32 -4.75 42.48 -24.83
CA GLU A 32 -5.11 43.57 -25.74
C GLU A 32 -4.28 43.56 -27.03
N ASN A 33 -3.03 43.07 -26.97
CA ASN A 33 -2.05 43.16 -28.07
C ASN A 33 -1.51 41.81 -28.54
N ARG A 34 -2.32 40.74 -28.48
CA ARG A 34 -1.87 39.36 -28.74
C ARG A 34 -1.07 39.18 -30.03
N GLN A 35 -1.47 39.85 -31.11
CA GLN A 35 -0.81 39.73 -32.42
C GLN A 35 0.61 40.33 -32.44
N CYS A 36 0.90 41.28 -31.55
CA CYS A 36 2.22 41.92 -31.45
C CYS A 36 3.22 41.08 -30.65
N PHE A 37 2.74 40.10 -29.88
CA PHE A 37 3.55 39.31 -28.94
C PHE A 37 3.34 37.80 -29.09
N PRO A 38 3.43 37.23 -30.32
CA PRO A 38 3.09 35.83 -30.55
C PRO A 38 4.01 34.85 -29.79
N ASN A 39 5.31 35.14 -29.67
CA ASN A 39 6.25 34.24 -28.99
C ASN A 39 6.17 34.38 -27.46
N ILE A 40 5.97 35.58 -26.93
CA ILE A 40 5.75 35.79 -25.49
C ILE A 40 4.42 35.14 -25.07
N TYR A 41 3.36 35.33 -25.85
CA TYR A 41 2.08 34.67 -25.61
C TYR A 41 2.25 33.14 -25.62
N PHE A 42 2.94 32.60 -26.64
CA PHE A 42 3.22 31.17 -26.75
C PHE A 42 4.06 30.62 -25.58
N LEU A 43 5.06 31.37 -25.12
CA LEU A 43 5.85 31.03 -23.93
C LEU A 43 4.96 30.90 -22.69
N LEU A 44 3.98 31.79 -22.51
CA LEU A 44 3.16 31.81 -21.31
C LEU A 44 1.98 30.81 -21.36
N THR A 45 1.41 30.52 -22.52
CA THR A 45 0.27 29.61 -22.66
C THR A 45 0.66 28.16 -22.93
N GLU A 46 1.72 27.91 -23.70
CA GLU A 46 2.18 26.57 -24.09
C GLU A 46 3.70 26.41 -23.84
N THR A 47 4.16 26.74 -22.63
CA THR A 47 5.58 26.84 -22.24
C THR A 47 6.46 25.67 -22.69
N THR A 48 6.06 24.42 -22.42
CA THR A 48 6.84 23.23 -22.81
C THR A 48 7.01 23.13 -24.33
N LYS A 49 5.96 23.47 -25.09
CA LYS A 49 5.96 23.42 -26.55
C LYS A 49 6.78 24.58 -27.12
N PHE A 50 6.68 25.78 -26.53
CA PHE A 50 7.56 26.90 -26.84
C PHE A 50 9.04 26.49 -26.77
N TYR A 51 9.49 25.91 -25.65
CA TYR A 51 10.90 25.53 -25.53
C TYR A 51 11.30 24.45 -26.54
N THR A 52 10.42 23.47 -26.74
CA THR A 52 10.63 22.38 -27.70
C THR A 52 10.78 22.90 -29.13
N GLU A 53 9.94 23.84 -29.57
CA GLU A 53 9.96 24.36 -30.94
C GLU A 53 11.04 25.43 -31.16
N LYS A 54 11.29 26.27 -30.15
CA LYS A 54 12.22 27.40 -30.24
C LYS A 54 13.67 27.02 -29.95
N PHE A 55 13.90 25.90 -29.27
CA PHE A 55 15.21 25.33 -28.94
C PHE A 55 15.29 23.82 -29.28
N PRO A 56 15.08 23.42 -30.55
CA PRO A 56 14.92 22.02 -30.92
C PRO A 56 16.25 21.25 -31.11
N ASP A 57 17.39 21.91 -30.88
CA ASP A 57 18.70 21.45 -31.36
C ASP A 57 19.06 20.05 -30.89
N LEU A 58 18.88 19.76 -29.59
CA LEU A 58 19.19 18.43 -29.04
C LEU A 58 18.18 17.36 -29.49
N GLN A 59 16.89 17.70 -29.54
CA GLN A 59 15.82 16.75 -29.80
C GLN A 59 15.92 16.08 -31.19
N LYS A 60 16.42 16.82 -32.18
CA LYS A 60 16.64 16.33 -33.55
C LYS A 60 17.65 15.18 -33.64
N TYR A 61 18.56 15.09 -32.68
CA TYR A 61 19.62 14.07 -32.65
C TYR A 61 19.26 12.86 -31.78
N ILE A 62 18.14 12.89 -31.05
CA ILE A 62 17.67 11.75 -30.26
C ILE A 62 17.10 10.68 -31.21
N LYS A 63 17.73 9.51 -31.22
CA LYS A 63 17.36 8.35 -32.05
C LYS A 63 16.64 7.25 -31.29
N ARG A 64 16.91 7.12 -30.00
CA ARG A 64 16.27 6.14 -29.11
C ARG A 64 15.99 6.77 -27.77
N GLU A 65 14.86 6.42 -27.19
CA GLU A 65 14.49 6.77 -25.83
C GLU A 65 14.34 5.50 -24.99
N LYS A 66 14.66 5.60 -23.71
CA LYS A 66 14.33 4.58 -22.74
C LYS A 66 13.84 5.22 -21.45
N ARG A 67 12.83 4.63 -20.85
CA ARG A 67 12.18 5.04 -19.60
C ARG A 67 12.21 3.86 -18.66
N LEU A 68 13.01 3.94 -17.61
CA LEU A 68 13.02 2.97 -16.54
C LEU A 68 12.30 3.58 -15.33
N VAL A 69 11.25 2.91 -14.90
CA VAL A 69 10.41 3.28 -13.77
C VAL A 69 10.51 2.16 -12.76
N VAL A 70 11.40 2.32 -11.79
CA VAL A 70 11.73 1.27 -10.81
C VAL A 70 11.22 1.68 -9.44
N PHE A 71 10.20 0.98 -8.96
CA PHE A 71 9.62 1.22 -7.66
C PHE A 71 10.53 0.66 -6.56
N GLU A 72 11.07 1.52 -5.71
CA GLU A 72 11.76 1.08 -4.49
C GLU A 72 10.72 0.61 -3.48
N THR A 73 9.62 1.35 -3.40
CA THR A 73 8.47 1.04 -2.56
C THR A 73 7.22 1.41 -3.34
N PRO A 74 6.03 0.93 -2.96
CA PRO A 74 4.83 1.27 -3.71
C PRO A 74 4.48 2.78 -3.67
N SER A 75 5.19 3.63 -2.90
CA SER A 75 5.02 5.09 -2.86
C SER A 75 6.17 5.86 -3.51
N ARG A 76 7.31 5.22 -3.75
CA ARG A 76 8.57 5.86 -4.11
C ARG A 76 9.20 5.18 -5.30
N VAL A 77 9.56 5.96 -6.30
CA VAL A 77 10.05 5.46 -7.58
C VAL A 77 11.36 6.15 -7.97
N THR A 78 12.26 5.37 -8.55
CA THR A 78 13.43 5.87 -9.26
C THR A 78 13.10 5.94 -10.73
N MET A 79 13.08 7.16 -11.27
CA MET A 79 12.86 7.42 -12.69
C MET A 79 14.21 7.58 -13.37
N THR A 80 14.46 6.81 -14.43
CA THR A 80 15.63 6.98 -15.29
C THR A 80 15.19 7.15 -16.74
N HIS A 81 15.56 8.29 -17.33
CA HIS A 81 15.31 8.61 -18.72
C HIS A 81 16.63 8.58 -19.48
N GLU A 82 16.73 7.70 -20.45
CA GLU A 82 17.91 7.53 -21.30
C GLU A 82 17.59 7.97 -22.72
N TYR A 83 18.53 8.66 -23.34
CA TYR A 83 18.44 9.12 -24.73
C TYR A 83 19.73 8.78 -25.46
N THR A 84 19.61 8.09 -26.59
CA THR A 84 20.75 7.89 -27.50
C THR A 84 20.76 9.04 -28.50
N ILE A 85 21.83 9.84 -28.45
CA ILE A 85 22.07 11.00 -29.30
C ILE A 85 23.06 10.61 -30.40
N GLU A 86 22.69 10.82 -31.66
CA GLU A 86 23.57 10.50 -32.81
C GLU A 86 23.66 11.70 -33.74
N GLY A 87 24.86 12.02 -34.23
CA GLY A 87 25.08 13.06 -35.25
C GLY A 87 25.24 14.49 -34.74
N MET A 88 25.37 14.72 -33.43
CA MET A 88 25.55 16.06 -32.84
C MET A 88 27.01 16.57 -32.85
N ASN A 89 27.93 15.84 -33.51
CA ASN A 89 29.39 15.97 -33.37
C ASN A 89 29.99 17.29 -33.87
N ASN A 90 29.24 18.08 -34.63
CA ASN A 90 29.74 19.31 -35.28
C ASN A 90 29.25 20.61 -34.64
N GLN A 91 28.47 20.55 -33.55
CA GLN A 91 27.96 21.78 -32.91
C GLN A 91 28.99 22.40 -31.95
N SER A 92 29.04 23.73 -31.91
CA SER A 92 29.85 24.46 -30.96
C SER A 92 29.35 24.22 -29.53
N GLN A 93 30.25 24.37 -28.55
CA GLN A 93 29.90 24.22 -27.13
C GLN A 93 28.77 25.19 -26.77
N SER A 94 27.61 24.66 -26.40
CA SER A 94 26.46 25.48 -26.09
C SER A 94 25.47 24.77 -25.15
N PHE A 95 24.48 25.52 -24.67
CA PHE A 95 23.43 25.00 -23.81
C PHE A 95 22.20 24.62 -24.64
N HIS A 96 21.75 23.38 -24.52
CA HIS A 96 20.61 22.86 -25.26
C HIS A 96 19.45 22.50 -24.34
N PHE A 97 18.23 22.80 -24.79
CA PHE A 97 17.02 22.47 -24.05
C PHE A 97 16.84 20.95 -23.99
N LEU A 98 16.56 20.44 -22.79
CA LEU A 98 16.36 19.02 -22.55
C LEU A 98 14.92 18.72 -22.12
N PHE A 99 14.43 19.40 -21.09
CA PHE A 99 13.06 19.21 -20.62
C PHE A 99 12.51 20.45 -19.90
N ASN A 100 11.20 20.53 -19.76
CA ASN A 100 10.50 21.45 -18.87
C ASN A 100 9.80 20.66 -17.77
N THR A 101 9.93 21.12 -16.52
CA THR A 101 9.26 20.51 -15.37
C THR A 101 8.54 21.56 -14.54
N ARG A 102 7.34 21.24 -14.06
CA ARG A 102 6.61 22.06 -13.07
C ARG A 102 6.98 21.68 -11.64
N GLU A 103 7.42 20.44 -11.47
CA GLU A 103 7.66 19.86 -10.17
C GLU A 103 9.15 19.79 -9.88
N ARG A 104 9.49 19.96 -8.60
CA ARG A 104 10.85 19.77 -8.12
C ARG A 104 11.24 18.29 -8.25
N LEU A 105 12.24 18.02 -9.09
CA LEU A 105 12.81 16.69 -9.25
C LEU A 105 13.83 16.44 -8.14
N SER A 106 13.56 15.44 -7.29
CA SER A 106 14.42 15.16 -6.14
C SER A 106 15.66 14.39 -6.56
N TRP A 107 16.82 14.88 -6.12
CA TRP A 107 18.14 14.29 -6.41
C TRP A 107 18.39 14.07 -7.92
N LEU A 108 17.99 15.05 -8.73
CA LEU A 108 18.24 15.05 -10.16
C LEU A 108 19.73 14.89 -10.45
N LYS A 109 20.05 13.87 -11.24
CA LYS A 109 21.36 13.62 -11.81
C LYS A 109 21.21 13.55 -13.31
N ILE A 110 22.10 14.23 -14.04
CA ILE A 110 22.16 14.17 -15.48
C ILE A 110 23.59 13.83 -15.86
N PHE A 111 23.73 12.77 -16.64
CA PHE A 111 25.00 12.26 -17.14
C PHE A 111 24.96 12.20 -18.66
N LEU A 112 26.07 12.56 -19.28
CA LEU A 112 26.35 12.27 -20.68
C LEU A 112 27.53 11.31 -20.69
N GLU A 113 27.32 10.11 -21.22
CA GLU A 113 28.15 8.94 -20.94
C GLU A 113 28.28 8.76 -19.42
N ASP A 114 29.51 8.78 -18.91
CA ASP A 114 29.81 8.64 -17.48
C ASP A 114 30.08 9.97 -16.77
N LYS A 115 29.94 11.10 -17.49
CA LYS A 115 30.27 12.43 -16.97
C LYS A 115 29.02 13.21 -16.61
N ARG A 116 29.02 13.80 -15.42
CA ARG A 116 27.93 14.71 -15.00
C ARG A 116 27.97 15.98 -15.85
N VAL A 117 26.83 16.34 -16.45
CA VAL A 117 26.75 17.54 -17.29
C VAL A 117 26.50 18.80 -16.46
N SER A 118 26.98 19.95 -16.96
CA SER A 118 26.62 21.26 -16.43
C SER A 118 25.17 21.60 -16.79
N ILE A 119 24.40 22.08 -15.83
CA ILE A 119 23.04 22.58 -16.03
C ILE A 119 23.10 24.11 -16.07
N ALA A 120 22.37 24.72 -17.01
CA ALA A 120 22.34 26.18 -17.16
C ALA A 120 21.80 26.85 -15.89
N SER A 121 22.48 27.91 -15.44
CA SER A 121 21.98 28.76 -14.37
C SER A 121 20.76 29.57 -14.84
N ARG A 122 19.96 30.07 -13.89
CA ARG A 122 18.81 30.96 -14.15
C ARG A 122 19.20 32.12 -15.08
N ALA A 123 20.30 32.81 -14.79
CA ALA A 123 20.79 33.92 -15.61
C ALA A 123 21.12 33.49 -17.06
N LYS A 124 21.68 32.28 -17.23
CA LYS A 124 22.00 31.75 -18.56
C LYS A 124 20.73 31.45 -19.36
N VAL A 125 19.72 30.86 -18.72
CA VAL A 125 18.42 30.58 -19.36
C VAL A 125 17.73 31.88 -19.76
N ILE A 126 17.70 32.88 -18.86
CA ILE A 126 17.12 34.20 -19.17
C ILE A 126 17.86 34.86 -20.34
N SER A 127 19.20 34.75 -20.41
CA SER A 127 19.96 35.24 -21.56
C SER A 127 19.58 34.55 -22.88
N LEU A 128 19.31 33.24 -22.86
CA LEU A 128 18.83 32.50 -24.04
C LEU A 128 17.42 32.95 -24.45
N LEU A 129 16.53 33.16 -23.48
CA LEU A 129 15.18 33.69 -23.70
C LEU A 129 15.23 35.10 -24.31
N LYS A 130 16.04 36.00 -23.75
CA LYS A 130 16.24 37.36 -24.26
C LYS A 130 16.62 37.35 -25.74
N LYS A 131 17.61 36.53 -26.11
CA LYS A 131 18.04 36.40 -27.51
C LYS A 131 16.93 35.86 -28.42
N LYS A 132 16.04 34.99 -27.90
CA LYS A 132 14.98 34.39 -28.71
C LYS A 132 13.75 35.29 -28.87
N LEU A 133 13.49 36.15 -27.89
CA LEU A 133 12.33 37.05 -27.82
C LEU A 133 12.68 38.52 -28.14
N ASP A 134 13.90 38.76 -28.62
CA ASP A 134 14.59 40.06 -28.64
C ASP A 134 13.70 41.26 -29.00
N PHE A 135 13.03 41.18 -30.14
CA PHE A 135 12.13 42.23 -30.66
C PHE A 135 10.83 42.39 -29.85
N GLU A 136 10.19 41.27 -29.47
CA GLU A 136 8.95 41.33 -28.67
C GLU A 136 9.20 41.88 -27.27
N LEU A 137 10.38 41.62 -26.70
CA LEU A 137 10.77 42.17 -25.40
C LEU A 137 10.99 43.69 -25.46
N GLU A 138 11.52 44.22 -26.56
CA GLU A 138 11.71 45.67 -26.75
C GLU A 138 10.35 46.38 -26.79
N ASN A 139 9.43 45.87 -27.60
CA ASN A 139 8.08 46.43 -27.68
C ASN A 139 7.34 46.35 -26.33
N LEU A 140 7.48 45.24 -25.60
CA LEU A 140 6.85 45.08 -24.29
C LEU A 140 7.49 45.99 -23.23
N ALA A 141 8.80 46.22 -23.31
CA ALA A 141 9.54 47.17 -22.48
C ALA A 141 9.07 48.61 -22.67
N GLU A 142 8.84 49.03 -23.91
CA GLU A 142 8.32 50.35 -24.23
C GLU A 142 6.91 50.56 -23.68
N LEU A 143 6.01 49.58 -23.86
CA LEU A 143 4.62 49.65 -23.38
C LEU A 143 4.52 49.67 -21.86
N LEU A 144 5.36 48.91 -21.16
CA LEU A 144 5.35 48.81 -19.70
C LEU A 144 6.26 49.85 -19.02
N HIS A 145 7.07 50.59 -19.78
CA HIS A 145 8.08 51.53 -19.26
C HIS A 145 9.07 50.87 -18.28
N ILE A 146 9.47 49.63 -18.54
CA ILE A 146 10.36 48.82 -17.70
C ILE A 146 11.54 48.30 -18.52
N SER A 147 12.66 47.98 -17.87
CA SER A 147 13.82 47.43 -18.56
C SER A 147 13.55 46.06 -19.21
N LYS A 148 14.23 45.80 -20.32
CA LYS A 148 14.20 44.50 -21.03
C LYS A 148 14.62 43.34 -20.13
N ASP A 149 15.57 43.59 -19.22
CA ASP A 149 16.06 42.59 -18.27
C ASP A 149 15.01 42.20 -17.24
N ASP A 150 14.31 43.18 -16.68
CA ASP A 150 13.27 42.93 -15.69
C ASP A 150 12.07 42.19 -16.30
N ILE A 151 11.68 42.54 -17.52
CA ILE A 151 10.61 41.83 -18.24
C ILE A 151 11.01 40.39 -18.52
N ALA A 152 12.25 40.15 -18.96
CA ALA A 152 12.72 38.79 -19.21
C ALA A 152 12.71 37.94 -17.92
N ILE A 153 13.06 38.53 -16.77
CA ILE A 153 12.94 37.88 -15.46
C ILE A 153 11.49 37.57 -15.14
N ARG A 154 10.58 38.56 -15.29
CA ARG A 154 9.14 38.38 -15.03
C ARG A 154 8.55 37.28 -15.88
N LEU A 155 8.85 37.24 -17.18
CA LEU A 155 8.39 36.19 -18.10
C LEU A 155 8.92 34.80 -17.72
N TYR A 156 10.20 34.70 -17.33
CA TYR A 156 10.75 33.44 -16.83
C TYR A 156 10.06 32.97 -15.54
N GLU A 157 9.70 33.89 -14.65
CA GLU A 157 8.95 33.54 -13.44
C GLU A 157 7.50 33.16 -13.69
N ALA A 158 6.85 33.88 -14.60
CA ALA A 158 5.48 33.67 -15.04
C ALA A 158 5.28 32.39 -15.88
N SER A 159 6.34 31.88 -16.51
CA SER A 159 6.31 30.67 -17.34
C SER A 159 5.84 29.43 -16.56
N ASP A 160 5.11 28.55 -17.24
CA ASP A 160 4.57 27.33 -16.64
C ASP A 160 5.62 26.21 -16.59
N GLY A 161 6.26 26.11 -15.42
CA GLY A 161 7.40 25.23 -15.18
C GLY A 161 8.74 25.92 -15.41
N LYS A 162 9.82 25.18 -15.15
CA LYS A 162 11.19 25.65 -15.31
C LYS A 162 11.93 24.76 -16.32
N PRO A 163 12.47 25.35 -17.39
CA PRO A 163 13.21 24.60 -18.39
C PRO A 163 14.59 24.20 -17.85
N CYS A 164 15.02 23.00 -18.21
CA CYS A 164 16.35 22.49 -17.98
C CYS A 164 17.14 22.55 -19.29
N PHE A 165 18.24 23.29 -19.28
CA PHE A 165 19.22 23.32 -20.35
C PHE A 165 20.51 22.66 -19.87
N ILE A 166 21.10 21.81 -20.71
CA ILE A 166 22.37 21.15 -20.42
C ILE A 166 23.46 21.63 -21.35
N GLU A 167 24.68 21.72 -20.83
CA GLU A 167 25.84 22.04 -21.63
C GLU A 167 26.28 20.81 -22.43
N PHE A 168 26.51 21.01 -23.72
CA PHE A 168 27.07 19.99 -24.59
C PHE A 168 28.43 20.44 -25.10
N ASN A 169 29.50 19.76 -24.68
CA ASN A 169 30.87 20.08 -25.07
C ASN A 169 31.38 19.11 -26.14
N HIS A 170 31.25 19.48 -27.41
CA HIS A 170 31.69 18.66 -28.54
C HIS A 170 33.16 18.22 -28.49
N LYS A 171 34.04 19.01 -27.86
CA LYS A 171 35.48 18.68 -27.79
C LYS A 171 35.72 17.40 -26.99
N GLU A 172 34.89 17.15 -25.98
CA GLU A 172 35.04 15.99 -25.09
C GLU A 172 34.56 14.68 -25.73
N TYR A 173 33.70 14.77 -26.74
CA TYR A 173 33.00 13.62 -27.33
C TYR A 173 33.32 13.43 -28.82
N LYS A 174 34.39 14.08 -29.30
CA LYS A 174 34.80 14.02 -30.71
C LYS A 174 35.16 12.59 -31.10
N GLY A 175 34.50 12.08 -32.14
CA GLY A 175 34.76 10.74 -32.71
C GLY A 175 33.82 9.65 -32.19
N GLN A 176 32.97 9.92 -31.20
CA GLN A 176 31.92 8.99 -30.80
C GLN A 176 30.75 9.06 -31.79
N GLN A 177 30.24 7.90 -32.22
CA GLN A 177 29.12 7.80 -33.17
C GLN A 177 27.76 8.03 -32.50
N SER A 178 27.64 7.57 -31.26
CA SER A 178 26.45 7.66 -30.42
C SER A 178 26.84 8.09 -29.01
N LEU A 179 26.01 8.92 -28.39
CA LEU A 179 26.16 9.34 -27.01
C LEU A 179 24.94 8.97 -26.18
N LEU A 180 25.14 8.50 -24.96
CA LEU A 180 24.09 8.19 -24.01
C LEU A 180 23.90 9.35 -23.02
N LEU A 181 22.75 10.01 -23.10
CA LEU A 181 22.32 10.98 -22.09
C LEU A 181 21.37 10.28 -21.12
N SER A 182 21.73 10.25 -19.84
CA SER A 182 20.93 9.65 -18.77
C SER A 182 20.49 10.70 -17.75
N ILE A 183 19.20 10.71 -17.43
CA ILE A 183 18.59 11.56 -16.41
C ILE A 183 17.99 10.65 -15.35
N THR A 184 18.45 10.76 -14.11
CA THR A 184 17.91 9.99 -12.99
C THR A 184 17.40 10.92 -11.91
N PHE A 185 16.21 10.66 -11.40
CA PHE A 185 15.64 11.39 -10.26
C PHE A 185 14.71 10.48 -9.45
N PHE A 186 14.49 10.87 -8.20
CA PHE A 186 13.49 10.25 -7.36
C PHE A 186 12.17 10.99 -7.47
N ASP A 187 11.11 10.20 -7.54
CA ASP A 187 9.76 10.71 -7.50
C ASP A 187 8.93 10.00 -6.43
N SER A 188 7.99 10.74 -5.86
CA SER A 188 7.06 10.28 -4.85
C SER A 188 5.66 10.38 -5.41
N ILE A 189 4.88 9.32 -5.30
CA ILE A 189 3.52 9.31 -5.83
C ILE A 189 2.67 10.37 -5.12
N ARG A 190 2.08 11.28 -5.92
CA ARG A 190 1.29 12.43 -5.45
C ARG A 190 -0.20 12.24 -5.70
N ASN A 191 -1.00 13.19 -5.19
CA ASN A 191 -2.44 13.28 -5.45
C ASN A 191 -3.20 11.99 -5.13
N LYS A 192 -2.85 11.42 -3.97
CA LYS A 192 -3.38 10.16 -3.46
C LYS A 192 -4.87 10.31 -3.19
N THR A 193 -5.69 9.76 -4.09
CA THR A 193 -7.13 9.65 -3.87
C THR A 193 -7.48 8.21 -3.55
N SER A 194 -8.18 8.00 -2.44
CA SER A 194 -8.64 6.66 -2.08
C SER A 194 -9.97 6.38 -2.78
N GLN A 195 -9.98 5.46 -3.74
CA GLN A 195 -11.21 4.88 -4.23
C GLN A 195 -11.61 3.69 -3.35
N TYR A 196 -12.70 3.87 -2.60
CA TYR A 196 -13.40 2.79 -1.93
C TYR A 196 -14.24 2.02 -2.96
N LYS A 197 -13.61 1.32 -3.92
CA LYS A 197 -14.34 0.28 -4.66
C LYS A 197 -14.76 -0.81 -3.66
N LYS A 198 -16.03 -1.24 -3.76
CA LYS A 198 -16.88 -2.18 -2.96
C LYS A 198 -16.26 -3.46 -2.34
N ARG A 199 -14.94 -3.65 -2.27
CA ARG A 199 -14.33 -4.82 -1.60
C ARG A 199 -14.25 -4.58 -0.08
N TRP A 200 -15.38 -4.75 0.62
CA TRP A 200 -15.41 -4.82 2.09
C TRP A 200 -14.66 -6.04 2.66
N TRP A 201 -14.33 -7.00 1.79
CA TRP A 201 -13.74 -8.30 2.14
C TRP A 201 -12.21 -8.29 2.28
N SER A 202 -11.50 -7.16 2.10
CA SER A 202 -10.06 -7.11 2.37
C SER A 202 -9.57 -5.70 2.71
N PRO A 203 -8.89 -5.52 3.86
CA PRO A 203 -8.30 -4.24 4.24
C PRO A 203 -6.99 -3.93 3.49
N LEU A 204 -6.52 -4.84 2.63
CA LEU A 204 -5.33 -4.63 1.80
C LEU A 204 -5.55 -3.44 0.86
N GLN A 205 -4.53 -2.58 0.82
CA GLN A 205 -4.47 -1.46 -0.11
C GLN A 205 -3.78 -1.96 -1.38
N GLU A 206 -4.41 -1.77 -2.52
CA GLU A 206 -3.77 -1.92 -3.82
C GLU A 206 -3.50 -0.51 -4.33
N LYS A 207 -2.45 -0.33 -5.15
CA LYS A 207 -2.09 0.97 -5.68
C LYS A 207 -2.24 1.00 -7.18
N LEU A 208 -2.89 2.05 -7.66
CA LEU A 208 -2.99 2.39 -9.07
C LEU A 208 -2.26 3.71 -9.29
N ILE A 209 -1.40 3.75 -10.29
CA ILE A 209 -0.50 4.87 -10.52
C ILE A 209 -0.62 5.29 -11.97
N ASN A 210 -1.02 6.53 -12.18
CA ASN A 210 -1.16 7.09 -13.50
C ASN A 210 0.17 7.74 -13.89
N TYR A 211 0.68 7.35 -15.05
CA TYR A 211 1.91 7.87 -15.63
C TYR A 211 1.65 8.29 -17.08
N ASN A 212 1.80 9.57 -17.37
CA ASN A 212 1.77 10.06 -18.74
C ASN A 212 3.18 10.00 -19.33
N TYR A 213 3.33 9.21 -20.37
CA TYR A 213 4.54 9.18 -21.18
C TYR A 213 4.34 10.05 -22.42
N SER A 214 5.29 10.94 -22.67
CA SER A 214 5.38 11.74 -23.89
C SER A 214 6.75 11.55 -24.55
N THR A 215 6.77 11.26 -25.86
CA THR A 215 8.01 11.19 -26.64
C THR A 215 8.63 12.58 -26.78
N ILE A 216 9.94 12.68 -26.66
CA ILE A 216 10.66 13.93 -26.95
C ILE A 216 10.84 14.08 -28.46
N SER A 217 11.20 12.99 -29.14
CA SER A 217 11.40 12.94 -30.59
C SER A 217 10.32 12.07 -31.27
N GLY A 218 9.67 12.61 -32.30
CA GLY A 218 8.65 11.88 -33.08
C GLY A 218 9.20 10.75 -33.96
N ASN A 219 10.53 10.61 -34.03
CA ASN A 219 11.22 9.59 -34.84
C ASN A 219 11.96 8.56 -33.98
N ALA A 220 11.96 8.70 -32.65
CA ALA A 220 12.77 7.86 -31.77
C ALA A 220 11.92 6.75 -31.15
N ASN A 221 12.30 5.49 -31.38
CA ASN A 221 11.66 4.38 -30.67
C ASN A 221 11.91 4.53 -29.16
N ALA A 222 10.90 4.20 -28.37
CA ALA A 222 10.94 4.36 -26.93
C ALA A 222 10.74 3.04 -26.20
N TRP A 223 11.70 2.64 -25.40
CA TRP A 223 11.58 1.46 -24.54
C TRP A 223 11.09 1.89 -23.16
N ILE A 224 9.92 1.42 -22.76
CA ILE A 224 9.37 1.65 -21.43
C ILE A 224 9.51 0.38 -20.60
N TYR A 225 10.05 0.54 -19.41
CA TYR A 225 10.32 -0.53 -18.46
C TYR A 225 9.78 -0.14 -17.10
N PHE A 226 8.87 -0.96 -16.57
CA PHE A 226 8.33 -0.85 -15.22
C PHE A 226 8.81 -2.04 -14.39
N LYS A 227 9.27 -1.76 -13.17
CA LYS A 227 9.62 -2.79 -12.19
C LYS A 227 8.97 -2.49 -10.85
N SER A 228 8.16 -3.42 -10.32
CA SER A 228 7.58 -3.31 -8.98
C SER A 228 8.64 -3.40 -7.88
N PRO A 229 8.29 -3.00 -6.64
CA PRO A 229 9.09 -3.35 -5.48
C PRO A 229 9.13 -4.87 -5.32
N SER A 230 10.18 -5.37 -4.67
CA SER A 230 10.31 -6.79 -4.35
C SER A 230 9.06 -7.33 -3.64
N ASN A 231 8.63 -8.53 -4.01
CA ASN A 231 7.42 -9.20 -3.50
C ASN A 231 6.09 -8.56 -3.92
N PHE A 232 6.08 -7.68 -4.93
CA PHE A 232 4.85 -7.13 -5.50
C PHE A 232 4.72 -7.53 -6.97
N VAL A 233 3.49 -7.78 -7.40
CA VAL A 233 3.17 -8.03 -8.81
C VAL A 233 2.85 -6.70 -9.49
N LEU A 234 3.39 -6.50 -10.69
CA LEU A 234 3.12 -5.34 -11.52
C LEU A 234 2.19 -5.70 -12.67
N SER A 235 1.21 -4.85 -12.95
CA SER A 235 0.47 -4.90 -14.20
C SER A 235 0.25 -3.49 -14.72
N ALA A 236 0.58 -3.24 -15.99
CA ALA A 236 0.37 -1.94 -16.62
C ALA A 236 -0.64 -2.06 -17.75
N SER A 237 -1.70 -1.24 -17.72
CA SER A 237 -2.58 -1.01 -18.86
C SER A 237 -2.29 0.33 -19.50
N HIS A 238 -2.59 0.48 -20.79
CA HIS A 238 -2.32 1.71 -21.54
C HIS A 238 -3.40 1.99 -22.58
N ASN A 239 -3.50 3.26 -22.99
CA ASN A 239 -4.41 3.71 -24.05
C ASN A 239 -3.77 3.77 -25.46
N ALA A 240 -2.59 3.16 -25.65
CA ALA A 240 -1.90 3.12 -26.94
C ALA A 240 -2.74 2.41 -28.04
N ILE A 241 -2.72 2.95 -29.26
CA ILE A 241 -3.45 2.40 -30.41
C ILE A 241 -2.68 1.18 -30.96
N GLU A 242 -3.39 0.18 -31.50
CA GLU A 242 -2.78 -0.99 -32.14
C GLU A 242 -1.75 -0.59 -33.20
N GLY A 243 -0.58 -1.23 -33.14
CA GLY A 243 0.55 -0.95 -34.03
C GLY A 243 1.41 0.26 -33.66
N GLN A 244 1.16 0.92 -32.52
CA GLN A 244 2.06 1.91 -31.90
C GLN A 244 2.94 1.33 -30.78
N TYR A 245 2.64 0.11 -30.34
CA TYR A 245 3.37 -0.58 -29.29
C TYR A 245 3.60 -2.05 -29.65
N GLU A 246 4.71 -2.58 -29.14
CA GLU A 246 5.03 -4.00 -29.12
C GLU A 246 5.29 -4.39 -27.66
N ALA A 247 4.46 -5.27 -27.12
CA ALA A 247 4.69 -5.81 -25.79
C ALA A 247 5.92 -6.72 -25.84
N SER A 248 6.88 -6.50 -24.95
CA SER A 248 7.99 -7.41 -24.76
C SER A 248 7.66 -8.26 -23.52
N PRO A 249 7.12 -9.47 -23.72
CA PRO A 249 6.63 -10.28 -22.62
C PRO A 249 7.78 -10.63 -21.69
N SER A 250 7.59 -10.36 -20.41
CA SER A 250 8.46 -10.78 -19.33
C SER A 250 7.87 -12.04 -18.69
N ASN A 251 8.72 -13.02 -18.34
CA ASN A 251 8.32 -14.15 -17.50
C ASN A 251 8.32 -13.80 -16.00
N ASP A 252 8.79 -12.59 -15.66
CA ASP A 252 8.85 -12.07 -14.30
C ASP A 252 7.63 -11.17 -14.03
N ASP A 253 6.80 -11.57 -13.07
CA ASP A 253 5.59 -10.87 -12.62
C ASP A 253 5.89 -9.50 -11.98
N GLU A 254 7.17 -9.23 -11.64
CA GLU A 254 7.61 -7.93 -11.16
C GLU A 254 7.86 -6.91 -12.29
N ILE A 255 7.96 -7.38 -13.55
CA ILE A 255 8.45 -6.59 -14.67
C ILE A 255 7.41 -6.50 -15.78
N THR A 256 7.20 -5.29 -16.29
CA THR A 256 6.48 -5.06 -17.54
C THR A 256 7.31 -4.19 -18.46
N SER A 257 7.51 -4.61 -19.71
CA SER A 257 8.29 -3.87 -20.68
C SER A 257 7.59 -3.78 -22.03
N LEU A 258 7.64 -2.59 -22.64
CA LEU A 258 6.99 -2.29 -23.91
C LEU A 258 7.90 -1.44 -24.78
N VAL A 259 7.86 -1.67 -26.09
CA VAL A 259 8.52 -0.83 -27.08
C VAL A 259 7.46 -0.02 -27.81
N LEU A 260 7.59 1.30 -27.78
CA LEU A 260 6.73 2.22 -28.50
C LEU A 260 7.43 2.69 -29.77
N THR A 261 6.67 2.73 -30.87
CA THR A 261 7.18 3.15 -32.18
C THR A 261 6.42 4.38 -32.67
N PRO A 262 6.95 5.59 -32.43
CA PRO A 262 6.37 6.81 -32.98
C PRO A 262 6.63 6.82 -34.50
N LYS A 263 5.57 6.63 -35.29
CA LYS A 263 5.64 6.57 -36.76
C LYS A 263 5.76 7.97 -37.40
N GLY A 264 6.70 8.79 -36.91
CA GLY A 264 6.89 10.18 -37.33
C GLY A 264 6.08 11.21 -36.55
N GLU A 265 5.22 10.77 -35.64
CA GLU A 265 4.40 11.63 -34.79
C GLU A 265 4.81 11.49 -33.32
N LYS A 266 4.69 12.59 -32.56
CA LYS A 266 4.93 12.54 -31.11
C LYS A 266 3.81 11.75 -30.45
N LEU A 267 4.18 10.73 -29.68
CA LEU A 267 3.22 9.93 -28.91
C LEU A 267 3.03 10.53 -27.52
N SER A 268 1.78 10.51 -27.05
CA SER A 268 1.39 10.73 -25.66
C SER A 268 0.54 9.54 -25.24
N ILE A 269 1.03 8.74 -24.30
CA ILE A 269 0.38 7.51 -23.83
C ILE A 269 0.21 7.59 -22.32
N ASP A 270 -1.01 7.33 -21.86
CA ASP A 270 -1.31 7.21 -20.44
C ASP A 270 -1.21 5.75 -20.02
N PHE A 271 -0.37 5.51 -19.01
CA PHE A 271 -0.21 4.22 -18.36
C PHE A 271 -0.92 4.23 -17.02
N ASP A 272 -1.71 3.19 -16.79
CA ASP A 272 -2.33 2.86 -15.52
C ASP A 272 -1.56 1.67 -14.93
N ILE A 273 -0.64 1.96 -14.02
CA ILE A 273 0.27 0.98 -13.41
C ILE A 273 -0.34 0.51 -12.09
N SER A 274 -0.70 -0.76 -12.00
CA SER A 274 -1.17 -1.38 -10.77
C SER A 274 -0.03 -2.11 -10.08
N ILE A 275 0.23 -1.76 -8.82
CA ILE A 275 1.14 -2.48 -7.93
C ILE A 275 0.28 -3.25 -6.93
N ASN A 276 0.31 -4.57 -7.08
CA ASN A 276 -0.56 -5.48 -6.36
C ASN A 276 0.23 -6.45 -5.48
N VAL A 277 -0.42 -6.87 -4.41
CA VAL A 277 0.09 -7.93 -3.55
C VAL A 277 -0.10 -9.27 -4.26
N PRO A 278 0.92 -10.14 -4.32
CA PRO A 278 0.79 -11.48 -4.88
C PRO A 278 -0.41 -12.23 -4.30
N GLN A 279 -1.10 -12.99 -5.16
CA GLN A 279 -2.36 -13.64 -4.80
C GLN A 279 -2.21 -14.59 -3.60
N ALA A 280 -1.10 -15.34 -3.51
CA ALA A 280 -0.84 -16.23 -2.39
C ALA A 280 -0.81 -15.49 -1.04
N LEU A 281 -0.15 -14.32 -1.00
CA LEU A 281 -0.04 -13.50 0.21
C LEU A 281 -1.36 -12.85 0.56
N LYS A 282 -2.07 -12.37 -0.47
CA LYS A 282 -3.43 -11.83 -0.32
C LYS A 282 -4.37 -12.85 0.32
N VAL A 283 -4.30 -14.11 -0.10
CA VAL A 283 -5.08 -15.21 0.50
C VAL A 283 -4.67 -15.43 1.95
N TRP A 284 -3.36 -15.55 2.23
CA TRP A 284 -2.85 -15.74 3.59
C TRP A 284 -3.31 -14.66 4.57
N TYR A 285 -3.13 -13.39 4.21
CA TYR A 285 -3.51 -12.27 5.05
C TYR A 285 -5.02 -12.21 5.33
N ASN A 286 -5.83 -12.47 4.31
CA ASN A 286 -7.28 -12.49 4.49
C ASN A 286 -7.71 -13.67 5.37
N ILE A 287 -7.15 -14.88 5.17
CA ILE A 287 -7.45 -16.05 6.01
C ILE A 287 -7.11 -15.77 7.47
N MET A 288 -5.92 -15.24 7.76
CA MET A 288 -5.52 -14.90 9.12
C MET A 288 -6.44 -13.85 9.76
N LEU A 289 -6.88 -12.87 8.99
CA LEU A 289 -7.84 -11.87 9.45
C LEU A 289 -9.19 -12.52 9.81
N TYR A 290 -9.71 -13.40 8.96
CA TYR A 290 -10.99 -14.07 9.19
C TYR A 290 -10.95 -15.07 10.34
N LEU A 291 -9.86 -15.83 10.49
CA LEU A 291 -9.64 -16.71 11.64
C LEU A 291 -9.65 -15.91 12.94
N ALA A 292 -9.03 -14.74 12.95
CA ALA A 292 -9.02 -13.88 14.13
C ALA A 292 -10.40 -13.30 14.46
N TYR A 293 -11.17 -12.89 13.45
CA TYR A 293 -12.57 -12.47 13.67
C TYR A 293 -13.44 -13.61 14.20
N ALA A 294 -13.26 -14.84 13.70
CA ALA A 294 -13.96 -16.00 14.22
C ALA A 294 -13.59 -16.26 15.69
N GLY A 295 -12.32 -16.13 16.06
CA GLY A 295 -11.85 -16.23 17.44
C GLY A 295 -12.48 -15.17 18.36
N ILE A 296 -12.54 -13.91 17.92
CA ILE A 296 -13.21 -12.83 18.68
C ILE A 296 -14.70 -13.14 18.85
N LEU A 297 -15.39 -13.53 17.77
CA LEU A 297 -16.81 -13.87 17.82
C LEU A 297 -17.08 -15.01 18.80
N TRP A 298 -16.26 -16.06 18.76
CA TRP A 298 -16.38 -17.19 19.68
C TRP A 298 -16.13 -16.78 21.14
N GLY A 299 -15.13 -15.93 21.39
CA GLY A 299 -14.86 -15.37 22.72
C GLY A 299 -16.06 -14.57 23.26
N LEU A 300 -16.69 -13.74 22.43
CA LEU A 300 -17.90 -13.00 22.79
C LEU A 300 -19.08 -13.92 23.10
N VAL A 301 -19.29 -14.97 22.28
CA VAL A 301 -20.31 -15.99 22.54
C VAL A 301 -20.06 -16.70 23.88
N LEU A 302 -18.81 -17.05 24.19
CA LEU A 302 -18.46 -17.63 25.49
C LEU A 302 -18.76 -16.67 26.64
N ILE A 303 -18.49 -15.37 26.51
CA ILE A 303 -18.85 -14.38 27.56
C ILE A 303 -20.36 -14.33 27.79
N VAL A 304 -21.18 -14.36 26.73
CA VAL A 304 -22.64 -14.37 26.85
C VAL A 304 -23.13 -15.68 27.49
N ILE A 305 -22.57 -16.82 27.07
CA ILE A 305 -22.91 -18.14 27.61
C ILE A 305 -22.35 -18.33 29.03
N LEU A 306 -21.37 -17.53 29.49
CA LEU A 306 -20.84 -17.59 30.85
C LEU A 306 -21.89 -17.26 31.93
N TYR A 307 -22.99 -16.60 31.54
CA TYR A 307 -24.20 -16.49 32.36
C TYR A 307 -24.95 -17.83 32.55
N GLY A 308 -24.64 -18.87 31.76
CA GLY A 308 -25.11 -20.25 31.85
C GLY A 308 -24.04 -21.24 32.35
N SER A 309 -24.03 -22.49 31.86
CA SER A 309 -23.14 -23.58 32.32
C SER A 309 -21.96 -23.85 31.36
N ILE A 310 -20.86 -23.13 31.52
CA ILE A 310 -19.61 -23.39 30.77
C ILE A 310 -18.75 -24.42 31.51
N THR A 311 -18.07 -25.29 30.76
CA THR A 311 -17.12 -26.28 31.29
C THR A 311 -15.68 -25.81 31.14
N ASP A 312 -14.80 -26.22 32.05
CA ASP A 312 -13.38 -25.83 32.10
C ASP A 312 -12.64 -26.14 30.79
N ASN A 313 -12.92 -27.32 30.22
CA ASN A 313 -12.36 -27.76 28.95
C ASN A 313 -12.66 -26.80 27.79
N MET A 314 -13.81 -26.11 27.81
CA MET A 314 -14.18 -25.16 26.75
C MET A 314 -13.35 -23.88 26.84
N ILE A 315 -13.06 -23.39 28.05
CA ILE A 315 -12.24 -22.19 28.28
C ILE A 315 -10.77 -22.50 27.96
N GLU A 316 -10.26 -23.65 28.40
CA GLU A 316 -8.88 -24.07 28.09
C GLU A 316 -8.67 -24.24 26.58
N THR A 317 -9.62 -24.89 25.88
CA THR A 317 -9.57 -25.04 24.43
C THR A 317 -9.60 -23.68 23.72
N PHE A 318 -10.46 -22.76 24.17
CA PHE A 318 -10.51 -21.41 23.60
C PHE A 318 -9.20 -20.64 23.81
N ASN A 319 -8.63 -20.69 25.01
CA ASN A 319 -7.37 -20.01 25.31
C ASN A 319 -6.24 -20.55 24.44
N ASN A 320 -6.11 -21.89 24.31
CA ASN A 320 -5.10 -22.52 23.47
C ASN A 320 -5.23 -22.11 21.99
N CYS A 321 -6.46 -22.16 21.45
CA CYS A 321 -6.73 -21.71 20.08
C CYS A 321 -6.44 -20.21 19.89
N SER A 322 -6.79 -19.38 20.87
CA SER A 322 -6.58 -17.93 20.80
C SER A 322 -5.10 -17.57 20.87
N PHE A 323 -4.30 -18.25 21.70
CA PHE A 323 -2.85 -18.08 21.73
C PHE A 323 -2.20 -18.48 20.41
N ALA A 324 -2.66 -19.56 19.77
CA ALA A 324 -2.18 -19.95 18.44
C ALA A 324 -2.49 -18.89 17.38
N ILE A 325 -3.71 -18.32 17.41
CA ILE A 325 -4.11 -17.21 16.53
C ILE A 325 -3.23 -15.97 16.78
N ILE A 326 -3.01 -15.60 18.05
CA ILE A 326 -2.15 -14.46 18.41
C ILE A 326 -0.72 -14.67 17.89
N ALA A 327 -0.14 -15.86 18.09
CA ALA A 327 1.20 -16.18 17.61
C ALA A 327 1.30 -16.08 16.07
N ALA A 328 0.30 -16.62 15.34
CA ALA A 328 0.24 -16.53 13.89
C ALA A 328 0.09 -15.07 13.40
N LEU A 329 -0.71 -14.25 14.09
CA LEU A 329 -0.84 -12.82 13.78
C LEU A 329 0.44 -12.04 14.05
N ILE A 330 1.17 -12.34 15.14
CA ILE A 330 2.46 -11.71 15.45
C ILE A 330 3.50 -12.06 14.36
N ALA A 331 3.60 -13.33 13.98
CA ALA A 331 4.50 -13.77 12.90
C ALA A 331 4.15 -13.08 11.57
N THR A 332 2.86 -13.08 11.21
CA THR A 332 2.37 -12.42 9.98
C THR A 332 2.61 -10.91 10.01
N ARG A 333 2.47 -10.27 11.17
CA ARG A 333 2.77 -8.84 11.37
C ARG A 333 4.25 -8.52 11.22
N GLY A 334 5.14 -9.37 11.74
CA GLY A 334 6.58 -9.21 11.59
C GLY A 334 6.99 -9.10 10.12
N TRP A 335 6.34 -9.91 9.27
CA TRP A 335 6.54 -9.86 7.83
C TRP A 335 5.97 -8.60 7.17
N LEU A 336 4.75 -8.19 7.57
CA LEU A 336 4.11 -6.96 7.12
C LEU A 336 4.85 -5.66 7.52
N MET A 337 5.65 -5.68 8.58
CA MET A 337 6.44 -4.53 9.04
C MET A 337 7.68 -4.28 8.17
N ALA A 338 8.19 -5.31 7.49
CA ALA A 338 9.29 -5.18 6.54
C ALA A 338 8.83 -4.55 5.21
N GLU A 339 7.55 -4.65 4.87
CA GLU A 339 6.97 -4.12 3.63
C GLU A 339 6.33 -2.74 3.84
N GLU A 340 6.91 -1.72 3.22
CA GLU A 340 6.53 -0.32 3.40
C GLU A 340 5.06 0.00 3.06
N GLN A 341 4.47 0.89 3.88
CA GLN A 341 3.24 1.72 3.75
C GLN A 341 1.92 1.05 3.30
N VAL A 342 1.90 0.26 2.23
CA VAL A 342 0.69 -0.38 1.68
C VAL A 342 0.09 -1.39 2.67
N MET A 343 0.98 -2.09 3.38
CA MET A 343 0.64 -3.09 4.39
C MET A 343 0.44 -2.51 5.80
N LYS A 344 0.71 -1.22 5.99
CA LYS A 344 0.65 -0.58 7.32
C LYS A 344 -0.75 -0.63 7.93
N LYS A 345 -1.79 -0.48 7.10
CA LYS A 345 -3.19 -0.50 7.57
C LYS A 345 -3.57 -1.88 8.10
N ILE A 346 -3.26 -2.95 7.37
CA ILE A 346 -3.55 -4.32 7.83
C ILE A 346 -2.70 -4.71 9.05
N SER A 347 -1.43 -4.29 9.10
CA SER A 347 -0.56 -4.46 10.27
C SER A 347 -1.13 -3.79 11.53
N ASN A 348 -1.68 -2.58 11.40
CA ASN A 348 -2.36 -1.91 12.50
C ASN A 348 -3.64 -2.66 12.93
N TYR A 349 -4.46 -3.14 11.99
CA TYR A 349 -5.63 -3.96 12.31
C TYR A 349 -5.26 -5.23 13.10
N TYR A 350 -4.22 -5.95 12.69
CA TYR A 350 -3.74 -7.12 13.44
C TYR A 350 -3.30 -6.75 14.85
N THR A 351 -2.68 -5.59 15.03
CA THR A 351 -2.29 -5.11 16.37
C THR A 351 -3.53 -4.92 17.26
N PHE A 352 -4.57 -4.26 16.76
CA PHE A 352 -5.82 -4.07 17.50
C PHE A 352 -6.51 -5.40 17.81
N ILE A 353 -6.56 -6.32 16.84
CA ILE A 353 -7.15 -7.65 17.02
C ILE A 353 -6.42 -8.45 18.09
N ILE A 354 -5.08 -8.41 18.11
CA ILE A 354 -4.27 -9.07 19.16
C ILE A 354 -4.66 -8.50 20.54
N CYS A 355 -4.74 -7.17 20.69
CA CYS A 355 -5.15 -6.54 21.95
C CYS A 355 -6.57 -6.95 22.39
N ILE A 356 -7.52 -7.02 21.45
CA ILE A 356 -8.89 -7.47 21.73
C ILE A 356 -8.90 -8.93 22.20
N LEU A 357 -8.19 -9.83 21.49
CA LEU A 357 -8.10 -11.25 21.87
C LEU A 357 -7.47 -11.43 23.26
N ILE A 358 -6.39 -10.71 23.58
CA ILE A 358 -5.78 -10.73 24.91
C ILE A 358 -6.77 -10.27 25.97
N THR A 359 -7.51 -9.18 25.70
CA THR A 359 -8.51 -8.65 26.63
C THR A 359 -9.64 -9.66 26.86
N LEU A 360 -10.12 -10.32 25.81
CA LEU A 360 -11.14 -11.38 25.90
C LEU A 360 -10.66 -12.58 26.72
N ILE A 361 -9.41 -13.03 26.52
CA ILE A 361 -8.82 -14.13 27.31
C ILE A 361 -8.76 -13.73 28.78
N MET A 362 -8.31 -12.51 29.09
CA MET A 362 -8.24 -12.03 30.47
C MET A 362 -9.62 -11.92 31.12
N THR A 363 -10.62 -11.37 30.43
CA THR A 363 -11.98 -11.25 30.98
C THR A 363 -12.64 -12.60 31.20
N LEU A 364 -12.53 -13.53 30.24
CA LEU A 364 -13.03 -14.90 30.37
C LEU A 364 -12.38 -15.62 31.57
N SER A 365 -11.06 -15.52 31.70
CA SER A 365 -10.32 -16.15 32.79
C SER A 365 -10.69 -15.55 34.15
N PHE A 366 -10.80 -14.22 34.24
CA PHE A 366 -11.18 -13.54 35.49
C PHE A 366 -12.63 -13.81 35.89
N MET A 367 -13.58 -13.71 34.96
CA MET A 367 -15.00 -13.99 35.23
C MET A 367 -15.21 -15.44 35.65
N TYR A 368 -14.49 -16.38 35.04
CA TYR A 368 -14.53 -17.78 35.41
C TYR A 368 -14.01 -18.00 36.84
N HIS A 369 -12.84 -17.45 37.18
CA HIS A 369 -12.30 -17.55 38.55
C HIS A 369 -13.24 -16.91 39.59
N ALA A 370 -13.82 -15.74 39.30
CA ALA A 370 -14.78 -15.09 40.18
C ALA A 370 -16.06 -15.94 40.39
N LYS A 371 -16.56 -16.60 39.35
CA LYS A 371 -17.73 -17.51 39.45
C LYS A 371 -17.40 -18.76 40.26
N LEU A 372 -16.22 -19.35 40.04
CA LEU A 372 -15.77 -20.52 40.80
C LEU A 372 -15.62 -20.18 42.29
N GLU A 373 -15.01 -19.03 42.62
CA GLU A 373 -14.84 -18.57 43.99
C GLU A 373 -16.19 -18.31 44.67
N ASN A 374 -17.12 -17.63 44.00
CA ASN A 374 -18.48 -17.41 44.52
C ASN A 374 -19.26 -18.71 44.73
N THR A 375 -19.13 -19.68 43.82
CA THR A 375 -19.77 -21.00 43.96
C THR A 375 -19.17 -21.78 45.13
N SER A 376 -17.85 -21.73 45.31
CA SER A 376 -17.17 -22.39 46.43
C SER A 376 -17.54 -21.77 47.78
N LYS A 377 -17.64 -20.43 47.86
CA LYS A 377 -18.11 -19.70 49.04
C LYS A 377 -19.56 -20.05 49.37
N LEU A 378 -20.46 -20.09 48.38
CA LEU A 378 -21.86 -20.45 48.60
C LEU A 378 -22.02 -21.89 49.11
N ILE A 379 -21.20 -22.83 48.62
CA ILE A 379 -21.17 -24.21 49.12
C ILE A 379 -20.62 -24.28 50.55
N GLN A 380 -19.61 -23.48 50.87
CA GLN A 380 -19.02 -23.42 52.21
C GLN A 380 -19.97 -22.76 53.23
N ASP A 381 -20.66 -21.68 52.84
CA ASP A 381 -21.66 -21.01 53.66
C ASP A 381 -22.88 -21.89 53.92
N ASN A 382 -23.36 -22.65 52.92
CA ASN A 382 -24.43 -23.63 53.12
C ASN A 382 -24.01 -24.76 54.07
N ARG A 383 -22.77 -25.26 53.97
CA ARG A 383 -22.24 -26.24 54.93
C ARG A 383 -22.11 -25.68 56.34
N ASN A 384 -21.72 -24.42 56.48
CA ASN A 384 -21.59 -23.77 57.78
C ASN A 384 -22.97 -23.47 58.41
N ASN A 385 -23.98 -23.12 57.60
CA ASN A 385 -25.35 -22.90 58.06
C ASN A 385 -26.07 -24.21 58.45
N GLU A 386 -25.79 -25.34 57.80
CA GLU A 386 -26.27 -26.66 58.25
C GLU A 386 -25.58 -27.12 59.54
N LEU A 387 -24.36 -26.65 59.83
CA LEU A 387 -23.62 -26.99 61.05
C LEU A 387 -23.97 -26.07 62.24
N SER A 388 -24.71 -24.98 62.03
CA SER A 388 -25.10 -24.00 63.05
C SER A 388 -26.58 -24.11 63.44
N ILE A 389 -27.09 -25.32 63.65
CA ILE A 389 -28.27 -25.51 64.50
C ILE A 389 -27.76 -25.61 65.95
N PRO A 390 -28.11 -24.68 66.85
CA PRO A 390 -27.67 -24.75 68.23
C PRO A 390 -28.27 -26.00 68.88
N ILE A 391 -27.40 -26.84 69.45
CA ILE A 391 -27.73 -28.10 70.14
C ILE A 391 -28.69 -27.87 71.33
N ASP A 392 -28.90 -26.63 71.77
CA ASP A 392 -29.77 -26.29 72.90
C ASP A 392 -31.27 -26.22 72.57
N SER A 393 -31.71 -26.29 71.29
CA SER A 393 -33.16 -26.35 70.98
C SER A 393 -33.72 -27.77 70.81
N VAL A 394 -32.87 -28.79 70.72
CA VAL A 394 -33.31 -30.20 70.54
C VAL A 394 -33.48 -30.94 71.87
N VAL A 395 -32.90 -30.42 72.97
CA VAL A 395 -32.99 -31.06 74.29
C VAL A 395 -34.30 -30.76 75.03
N ASN A 396 -35.02 -29.68 74.70
CA ASN A 396 -36.30 -29.36 75.36
C ASN A 396 -37.53 -30.06 74.75
N ASP A 397 -37.51 -30.45 73.47
CA ASP A 397 -38.65 -31.15 72.85
C ASP A 397 -38.65 -32.67 73.08
N ILE A 398 -37.52 -33.26 73.45
CA ILE A 398 -37.42 -34.70 73.74
C ILE A 398 -37.82 -35.02 75.19
N HIS A 399 -37.71 -34.07 76.15
CA HIS A 399 -38.08 -34.33 77.54
C HIS A 399 -39.60 -34.27 77.80
N ASN A 400 -40.38 -33.57 76.96
CA ASN A 400 -41.83 -33.44 77.16
C ASN A 400 -42.66 -34.51 76.42
N ASN A 401 -42.08 -35.29 75.50
CA ASN A 401 -42.84 -36.25 74.69
C ASN A 401 -42.66 -37.73 75.12
N ILE A 402 -41.80 -38.01 76.11
CA ILE A 402 -41.53 -39.37 76.60
C ILE A 402 -42.48 -39.78 77.75
N ASN A 403 -43.14 -38.84 78.44
CA ASN A 403 -44.08 -39.17 79.52
C ASN A 403 -45.55 -39.42 79.08
N ALA A 404 -45.89 -39.26 77.79
CA ALA A 404 -47.29 -39.31 77.35
C ALA A 404 -47.67 -40.54 76.49
N LYS A 405 -46.75 -41.49 76.23
CA LYS A 405 -47.03 -42.57 75.26
C LYS A 405 -46.54 -43.97 75.66
N VAL A 406 -46.57 -44.29 76.95
CA VAL A 406 -46.29 -45.64 77.48
C VAL A 406 -47.56 -46.43 77.84
N ASN A 407 -48.76 -45.84 77.79
CA ASN A 407 -49.95 -46.51 78.32
C ASN A 407 -50.95 -47.11 77.33
N ASP A 408 -50.76 -47.01 76.02
CA ASP A 408 -51.73 -47.60 75.08
C ASP A 408 -51.04 -48.41 73.98
N THR A 409 -51.62 -49.57 73.70
CA THR A 409 -51.34 -50.49 72.57
C THR A 409 -50.23 -51.54 72.74
N LEU A 410 -50.37 -52.34 73.80
CA LEU A 410 -49.90 -53.74 73.83
C LEU A 410 -51.15 -54.64 73.84
N ASN A 411 -51.71 -54.92 72.65
CA ASN A 411 -52.61 -56.05 72.36
C ASN A 411 -53.18 -55.95 70.93
N ASN A 412 -52.61 -56.68 69.96
CA ASN A 412 -53.36 -57.68 69.18
C ASN A 412 -52.51 -58.35 68.08
N ILE A 413 -52.52 -59.67 68.21
CA ILE A 413 -52.03 -60.82 67.41
C ILE A 413 -52.46 -60.81 65.92
N GLY A 414 -51.64 -61.39 65.03
CA GLY A 414 -52.14 -62.24 63.93
C GLY A 414 -51.41 -62.24 62.56
N ASN A 415 -50.52 -63.22 62.35
CA ASN A 415 -50.12 -63.95 61.11
C ASN A 415 -50.34 -63.36 59.68
N ILE A 416 -49.32 -63.49 58.79
CA ILE A 416 -49.26 -64.41 57.61
C ILE A 416 -47.91 -64.27 56.83
N LYS A 417 -47.41 -65.41 56.34
CA LYS A 417 -46.15 -65.73 55.58
C LYS A 417 -46.11 -65.24 54.11
N PHE A 418 -44.89 -65.14 53.53
CA PHE A 418 -44.32 -65.80 52.31
C PHE A 418 -43.03 -65.04 51.89
N LYS A 419 -41.94 -65.56 51.28
CA LYS A 419 -41.26 -66.85 51.10
C LYS A 419 -39.92 -66.53 50.39
N VAL A 420 -38.85 -67.24 50.78
CA VAL A 420 -37.45 -67.17 50.29
C VAL A 420 -37.26 -67.98 48.99
N CYS A 421 -36.33 -67.58 48.11
CA CYS A 421 -35.23 -68.43 47.60
C CYS A 421 -34.32 -67.78 46.54
N ASP A 422 -33.03 -68.07 46.73
CA ASP A 422 -31.82 -67.74 45.97
C ASP A 422 -31.68 -68.41 44.60
N SER A 423 -30.73 -67.95 43.78
CA SER A 423 -29.67 -68.83 43.24
C SER A 423 -28.48 -68.07 42.63
N LEU A 424 -27.28 -68.47 43.08
CA LEU A 424 -25.95 -68.21 42.54
C LEU A 424 -25.69 -69.04 41.25
N GLN A 425 -24.85 -68.55 40.31
CA GLN A 425 -23.47 -69.06 40.10
C GLN A 425 -22.78 -68.59 38.80
N ILE A 426 -21.47 -68.39 38.98
CA ILE A 426 -20.30 -68.07 38.16
C ILE A 426 -19.99 -69.07 37.01
N LYS A 427 -19.47 -68.60 35.85
CA LYS A 427 -18.19 -69.10 35.25
C LYS A 427 -17.68 -68.33 34.02
N ASN A 428 -16.37 -68.04 34.08
CA ASN A 428 -15.44 -67.53 33.05
C ASN A 428 -15.23 -68.47 31.85
N GLN A 429 -14.82 -67.92 30.69
CA GLN A 429 -13.54 -68.28 30.03
C GLN A 429 -13.10 -67.36 28.87
N ASN A 430 -11.77 -67.19 28.79
CA ASN A 430 -10.92 -66.35 27.92
C ASN A 430 -10.94 -66.68 26.41
N LYS A 431 -10.53 -65.71 25.56
CA LYS A 431 -9.31 -65.84 24.72
C LYS A 431 -8.89 -64.56 23.97
N SER A 432 -7.60 -64.29 24.02
CA SER A 432 -6.78 -63.32 23.32
C SER A 432 -6.58 -63.59 21.82
N LYS A 433 -6.25 -62.55 21.04
CA LYS A 433 -5.24 -62.64 19.95
C LYS A 433 -4.67 -61.26 19.61
N THR A 434 -3.35 -61.16 19.73
CA THR A 434 -2.48 -60.10 19.20
C THR A 434 -1.64 -60.72 18.08
N SER A 435 -1.37 -60.00 16.99
CA SER A 435 -0.30 -60.31 16.03
C SER A 435 0.27 -59.03 15.43
N GLU A 436 1.53 -59.11 15.03
CA GLU A 436 2.56 -58.06 14.99
C GLU A 436 2.61 -57.11 13.78
N SER A 437 3.19 -55.94 14.06
CA SER A 437 4.20 -55.14 13.34
C SER A 437 4.41 -55.26 11.82
N THR A 438 4.53 -54.11 11.14
CA THR A 438 5.78 -53.74 10.42
C THR A 438 5.86 -52.24 10.10
N LYS A 439 7.03 -51.66 10.40
CA LYS A 439 7.54 -50.36 9.94
C LYS A 439 8.12 -50.50 8.52
N LYS A 440 7.99 -49.47 7.68
CA LYS A 440 9.00 -49.18 6.63
C LYS A 440 9.10 -47.67 6.38
N LYS A 441 10.34 -47.23 6.17
CA LYS A 441 10.84 -45.86 5.96
C LYS A 441 11.23 -45.67 4.48
N SER A 442 11.19 -44.40 4.05
CA SER A 442 11.96 -43.68 2.99
C SER A 442 11.78 -44.01 1.49
N GLY A 443 11.63 -42.92 0.70
CA GLY A 443 12.44 -42.66 -0.50
C GLY A 443 11.71 -42.37 -1.82
N ASN A 444 11.48 -41.08 -2.13
CA ASN A 444 11.98 -40.37 -3.33
C ASN A 444 11.60 -38.89 -3.27
#